data_AF-A0A8C7VS66-F1
#
_entry.id   AF-A0A8C7VS66-F1
#
_cell.length_a   1.000
_cell.length_b   1.000
_cell.length_c   1.000
_cell.angle_alpha   90.00
_cell.angle_beta   90.00
_cell.angle_gamma   90.00
#
_symmetry.space_group_name_H-M   'P 1'
#
loop_
_entity.id
_entity.type
_entity.pdbx_description
1 polymer ?
#
loop_
_entity_poly.entity_id
_entity_poly.type
_entity_poly.pdbx_seq_one_letter_code
_entity_poly.pdbx_strand_id
1 'polypeptide(L)'
;MAAPKMSVGKPTVDRLPCNTTSFQKKSRSKLVSIPGTRPSIQNGQLIVSTGVTSLDYVIGGGLAVGTLLLIEEDRYDSYSRMLFKYFLAEGVVCGHELYVASALDHPNDILQELPAPILDDIASPKTVEDQAKSCDPESQDAMKIAWRYQHLPKVQTALASSSRFGHYYDVSKTMDPEICQAARCHGFYLPEHSTAVTSPTATTSGQSPMPETYSSLLNNLQEVIHREGFDGSVPQTKSRNILRIGLHSLGSALWDDDLCCRENPSHGHALTTFLYGLRAMLRSSLSVAVVTVPSHLIQNRALMGNITRLCDTAIALESFRGSERETNPLYKDYTRCVCVCVCVCVCEREIVEAGRLGRQAPHRAAQAVRAC
;
A
#
# COMPACT_ATOMS: atom_id res chain seq x y z
N MET A 1 25.98 -40.05 -81.73
CA MET A 1 25.60 -40.32 -80.34
C MET A 1 24.37 -39.47 -80.05
N ALA A 2 23.17 -40.04 -80.19
CA ALA A 2 22.32 -40.54 -79.08
C ALA A 2 21.98 -39.41 -78.08
N ALA A 3 20.74 -39.05 -77.75
CA ALA A 3 19.40 -39.54 -78.06
C ALA A 3 18.38 -38.48 -77.54
N PRO A 4 17.06 -38.65 -77.75
CA PRO A 4 16.06 -37.57 -77.81
C PRO A 4 14.97 -37.61 -76.70
N LYS A 5 13.88 -36.82 -76.89
CA LYS A 5 12.50 -36.95 -76.34
C LYS A 5 12.27 -36.35 -74.94
N MET A 6 11.09 -35.86 -74.55
CA MET A 6 9.75 -35.61 -75.12
C MET A 6 9.02 -34.70 -74.13
N SER A 7 7.89 -34.16 -74.57
CA SER A 7 7.02 -33.19 -73.91
C SER A 7 6.11 -33.75 -72.80
N VAL A 8 5.45 -32.78 -72.14
CA VAL A 8 4.07 -32.76 -71.58
C VAL A 8 3.96 -32.75 -70.05
N GLY A 9 3.29 -31.71 -69.52
CA GLY A 9 2.57 -31.81 -68.24
C GLY A 9 2.10 -30.51 -67.56
N LYS A 10 0.98 -29.93 -68.05
CA LYS A 10 -0.09 -29.11 -67.39
C LYS A 10 0.24 -27.94 -66.41
N PRO A 11 -0.54 -26.82 -66.48
CA PRO A 11 -0.47 -25.73 -65.50
C PRO A 11 -1.32 -26.05 -64.26
N THR A 12 -0.83 -25.72 -63.06
CA THR A 12 -1.62 -25.82 -61.82
C THR A 12 -1.53 -24.53 -61.01
N VAL A 13 -2.64 -23.80 -61.04
CA VAL A 13 -3.29 -23.04 -59.94
C VAL A 13 -2.41 -22.07 -59.14
N ASP A 14 -2.57 -20.79 -59.46
CA ASP A 14 -2.28 -19.67 -58.56
C ASP A 14 -3.00 -19.86 -57.22
N ARG A 15 -2.22 -20.13 -56.15
CA ARG A 15 -2.70 -19.94 -54.77
C ARG A 15 -2.34 -18.53 -54.33
N LEU A 16 -3.39 -17.73 -54.20
CA LEU A 16 -3.41 -16.45 -53.48
C LEU A 16 -2.67 -16.57 -52.13
N PRO A 17 -1.87 -15.56 -51.73
CA PRO A 17 -1.30 -15.51 -50.39
C PRO A 17 -2.43 -15.36 -49.37
N CYS A 18 -2.44 -16.27 -48.40
CA CYS A 18 -3.34 -16.27 -47.26
C CYS A 18 -3.18 -14.98 -46.46
N ASN A 19 -4.31 -14.33 -46.18
CA ASN A 19 -4.46 -13.10 -45.39
C ASN A 19 -3.58 -13.11 -44.14
N THR A 20 -2.46 -12.37 -44.17
CA THR A 20 -1.84 -11.87 -42.94
C THR A 20 -2.79 -10.85 -42.34
N THR A 21 -3.50 -11.24 -41.29
CA THR A 21 -4.35 -10.33 -40.52
C THR A 21 -3.53 -9.11 -40.09
N SER A 22 -4.02 -7.91 -40.35
CA SER A 22 -3.38 -6.62 -40.04
C SER A 22 -3.27 -6.30 -38.54
N PHE A 23 -3.44 -7.30 -37.67
CA PHE A 23 -3.15 -7.19 -36.25
C PHE A 23 -1.63 -7.19 -36.02
N GLN A 24 -1.00 -6.06 -36.32
CA GLN A 24 0.27 -5.73 -35.69
C GLN A 24 0.00 -5.55 -34.20
N LYS A 25 0.43 -6.51 -33.39
CA LYS A 25 0.52 -6.36 -31.94
C LYS A 25 1.44 -5.17 -31.69
N LYS A 26 0.87 -3.97 -31.49
CA LYS A 26 1.62 -2.81 -31.00
C LYS A 26 2.38 -3.31 -29.78
N SER A 27 3.70 -3.37 -29.89
CA SER A 27 4.58 -3.60 -28.75
C SER A 27 4.17 -2.57 -27.72
N ARG A 28 3.47 -2.99 -26.65
CA ARG A 28 3.21 -2.12 -25.51
C ARG A 28 4.56 -1.50 -25.17
N SER A 29 4.66 -0.17 -25.19
CA SER A 29 5.81 0.51 -24.60
C SER A 29 6.07 -0.13 -23.25
N LYS A 30 7.31 -0.52 -22.97
CA LYS A 30 7.68 -1.18 -21.70
C LYS A 30 7.05 -0.37 -20.57
N LEU A 31 6.04 -0.93 -19.91
CA LEU A 31 5.44 -0.29 -18.73
C LEU A 31 6.59 -0.03 -17.75
N VAL A 32 6.59 1.15 -17.15
CA VAL A 32 7.56 1.50 -16.12
C VAL A 32 7.43 0.46 -15.01
N SER A 33 8.44 -0.39 -14.86
CA SER A 33 8.46 -1.47 -13.86
C SER A 33 9.33 -0.98 -12.70
N ILE A 34 8.69 -0.59 -11.61
CA ILE A 34 9.36 -0.29 -10.34
C ILE A 34 9.27 -1.57 -9.49
N PRO A 35 10.38 -2.02 -8.87
CA PRO A 35 10.35 -3.15 -7.94
C PRO A 35 9.25 -2.97 -6.87
N GLY A 36 8.61 -4.05 -6.43
CA GLY A 36 7.55 -3.96 -5.40
C GLY A 36 6.27 -3.26 -5.84
N THR A 37 6.08 -2.99 -7.15
CA THR A 37 4.84 -2.44 -7.70
C THR A 37 4.19 -3.35 -8.73
N ARG A 38 2.88 -3.20 -8.86
CA ARG A 38 2.10 -3.84 -9.90
C ARG A 38 1.17 -2.83 -10.56
N PRO A 39 0.90 -2.91 -11.87
CA PRO A 39 -0.21 -2.16 -12.45
C PRO A 39 -1.54 -2.71 -11.92
N SER A 40 -2.43 -1.82 -11.50
CA SER A 40 -3.81 -2.13 -11.15
C SER A 40 -4.54 -2.69 -12.36
N ILE A 41 -5.35 -3.71 -12.13
CA ILE A 41 -6.13 -4.38 -13.19
C ILE A 41 -7.22 -3.46 -13.72
N GLN A 42 -7.75 -2.56 -12.87
CA GLN A 42 -8.88 -1.70 -13.21
C GLN A 42 -8.42 -0.50 -14.04
N ASN A 43 -7.42 0.24 -13.55
CA ASN A 43 -7.07 1.56 -14.11
C ASN A 43 -5.64 1.63 -14.65
N GLY A 44 -4.85 0.55 -14.53
CA GLY A 44 -3.45 0.52 -14.99
C GLY A 44 -2.47 1.36 -14.16
N GLN A 45 -2.95 2.07 -13.13
CA GLN A 45 -2.13 2.83 -12.18
C GLN A 45 -1.21 1.89 -11.38
N LEU A 46 -0.03 2.36 -11.02
CA LEU A 46 0.88 1.60 -10.16
C LEU A 46 0.29 1.50 -8.76
N ILE A 47 0.26 0.29 -8.22
CA ILE A 47 -0.15 -0.02 -6.85
C ILE A 47 1.01 -0.63 -6.08
N VAL A 48 1.04 -0.35 -4.77
CA VAL A 48 2.00 -0.86 -3.78
C VAL A 48 1.26 -1.65 -2.70
N SER A 49 1.89 -2.69 -2.15
CA SER A 49 1.29 -3.48 -1.06
C SER A 49 1.33 -2.71 0.26
N THR A 50 0.28 -2.84 1.06
CA THR A 50 0.22 -2.37 2.46
C THR A 50 1.06 -3.21 3.43
N GLY A 51 1.64 -4.32 2.97
CA GLY A 51 2.29 -5.33 3.83
C GLY A 51 1.29 -6.31 4.46
N VAL A 52 -0.02 -6.10 4.26
CA VAL A 52 -1.08 -7.00 4.71
C VAL A 52 -1.92 -7.44 3.52
N THR A 53 -1.73 -8.68 3.09
CA THR A 53 -2.37 -9.23 1.88
C THR A 53 -3.91 -9.22 1.95
N SER A 54 -4.49 -9.45 3.13
CA SER A 54 -5.93 -9.37 3.33
C SER A 54 -6.45 -7.95 3.21
N LEU A 55 -5.67 -6.96 3.67
CA LEU A 55 -6.06 -5.56 3.54
C LEU A 55 -5.96 -5.10 2.09
N ASP A 56 -4.87 -5.46 1.42
CA ASP A 56 -4.69 -5.20 -0.01
C ASP A 56 -5.88 -5.72 -0.82
N TYR A 57 -6.34 -6.94 -0.54
CA TYR A 57 -7.52 -7.49 -1.21
C TYR A 57 -8.78 -6.64 -1.00
N VAL A 58 -9.01 -6.15 0.21
CA VAL A 58 -10.19 -5.34 0.57
C VAL A 58 -10.17 -3.97 -0.11
N ILE A 59 -9.00 -3.34 -0.24
CA ILE A 59 -8.85 -2.00 -0.86
C ILE A 59 -8.70 -2.03 -2.39
N GLY A 60 -8.86 -3.20 -3.02
CA GLY A 60 -8.83 -3.32 -4.50
C GLY A 60 -7.49 -3.77 -5.08
N GLY A 61 -6.64 -4.39 -4.26
CA GLY A 61 -5.40 -5.05 -4.63
C GLY A 61 -4.13 -4.39 -4.08
N GLY A 62 -4.24 -3.23 -3.40
CA GLY A 62 -3.12 -2.45 -2.86
C GLY A 62 -3.42 -0.95 -2.87
N LEU A 63 -2.45 -0.14 -2.44
CA LEU A 63 -2.54 1.33 -2.46
C LEU A 63 -2.03 1.89 -3.79
N ALA A 64 -2.77 2.77 -4.44
CA ALA A 64 -2.32 3.42 -5.67
C ALA A 64 -1.25 4.49 -5.39
N VAL A 65 -0.26 4.61 -6.27
CA VAL A 65 0.74 5.69 -6.19
C VAL A 65 0.07 7.05 -6.33
N GLY A 66 0.42 7.99 -5.46
CA GLY A 66 -0.16 9.32 -5.36
C GLY A 66 -1.42 9.41 -4.49
N THR A 67 -1.70 8.37 -3.69
CA THR A 67 -2.85 8.33 -2.78
C THR A 67 -2.46 8.39 -1.31
N LEU A 68 -3.43 8.81 -0.49
CA LEU A 68 -3.34 8.91 0.96
C LEU A 68 -4.30 7.90 1.63
N LEU A 69 -3.75 7.01 2.44
CA LEU A 69 -4.48 6.11 3.33
C LEU A 69 -4.54 6.70 4.75
N LEU A 70 -5.75 6.86 5.27
CA LEU A 70 -6.02 7.17 6.67
C LEU A 70 -6.31 5.88 7.45
N ILE A 71 -5.62 5.71 8.57
CA ILE A 71 -5.89 4.68 9.56
C ILE A 71 -6.35 5.39 10.83
N GLU A 72 -7.59 5.18 11.21
CA GLU A 72 -8.06 5.65 12.52
C GLU A 72 -7.56 4.71 13.62
N GLU A 73 -6.89 5.29 14.61
CA GLU A 73 -6.25 4.53 15.69
C GLU A 73 -7.27 3.93 16.65
N ASP A 74 -6.98 2.70 17.09
CA ASP A 74 -7.70 2.08 18.19
C ASP A 74 -7.36 2.77 19.52
N ARG A 75 -8.19 2.54 20.55
CA ARG A 75 -8.01 3.11 21.89
C ARG A 75 -6.62 2.86 22.50
N TYR A 76 -5.93 1.80 22.11
CA TYR A 76 -4.61 1.44 22.63
C TYR A 76 -3.48 1.59 21.60
N ASP A 77 -3.76 2.15 20.42
CA ASP A 77 -2.82 2.29 19.31
C ASP A 77 -2.00 1.01 19.00
N SER A 78 -2.59 -0.17 19.25
CA SER A 78 -1.85 -1.42 19.12
C SER A 78 -1.95 -1.99 17.71
N TYR A 79 -3.08 -1.78 17.05
CA TYR A 79 -3.35 -2.32 15.73
C TYR A 79 -3.00 -1.32 14.63
N SER A 80 -3.31 -0.04 14.86
CA SER A 80 -2.88 1.05 13.97
C SER A 80 -1.37 1.03 13.81
N ARG A 81 -0.64 0.97 14.93
CA ARG A 81 0.81 0.86 14.95
C ARG A 81 1.33 -0.42 14.27
N MET A 82 0.61 -1.54 14.40
CA MET A 82 0.97 -2.77 13.70
C MET A 82 0.79 -2.65 12.17
N LEU A 83 -0.35 -2.11 11.70
CA LEU A 83 -0.57 -1.85 10.26
C LEU A 83 0.45 -0.86 9.70
N PHE A 84 0.75 0.17 10.47
CA PHE A 84 1.78 1.15 10.15
C PHE A 84 3.16 0.49 9.96
N LYS A 85 3.56 -0.38 10.91
CA LYS A 85 4.81 -1.16 10.80
C LYS A 85 4.82 -2.10 9.61
N TYR A 86 3.72 -2.78 9.29
CA TYR A 86 3.66 -3.61 8.07
C TYR A 86 3.87 -2.80 6.80
N PHE A 87 3.28 -1.61 6.71
CA PHE A 87 3.46 -0.73 5.55
C PHE A 87 4.92 -0.29 5.37
N LEU A 88 5.62 0.00 6.48
CA LEU A 88 7.04 0.34 6.46
C LEU A 88 7.92 -0.88 6.15
N ALA A 89 7.66 -2.03 6.77
CA ALA A 89 8.39 -3.27 6.52
C ALA A 89 8.31 -3.70 5.06
N GLU A 90 7.14 -3.59 4.43
CA GLU A 90 6.97 -3.84 2.99
C GLU A 90 7.77 -2.86 2.13
N GLY A 91 7.94 -1.63 2.59
CA GLY A 91 8.84 -0.68 1.94
C GLY A 91 10.30 -1.12 2.00
N VAL A 92 10.77 -1.54 3.18
CA VAL A 92 12.15 -2.07 3.36
C VAL A 92 12.40 -3.27 2.46
N VAL A 93 11.52 -4.28 2.50
CA VAL A 93 11.69 -5.54 1.73
C VAL A 93 11.65 -5.28 0.22
N CYS A 94 10.80 -4.36 -0.24
CA CYS A 94 10.72 -4.00 -1.65
C CYS A 94 11.85 -3.06 -2.12
N GLY A 95 12.68 -2.53 -1.21
CA GLY A 95 13.70 -1.52 -1.54
C GLY A 95 13.13 -0.14 -1.88
N HIS A 96 11.92 0.17 -1.41
CA HIS A 96 11.34 1.51 -1.52
C HIS A 96 12.03 2.48 -0.54
N GLU A 97 12.07 3.76 -0.89
CA GLU A 97 12.54 4.76 0.08
C GLU A 97 11.43 5.06 1.08
N LEU A 98 11.81 5.23 2.35
CA LEU A 98 10.88 5.48 3.44
C LEU A 98 10.98 6.91 3.93
N TYR A 99 9.86 7.49 4.28
CA TYR A 99 9.79 8.70 5.09
C TYR A 99 8.95 8.41 6.33
N VAL A 100 9.52 8.56 7.53
CA VAL A 100 8.82 8.28 8.78
C VAL A 100 8.81 9.55 9.62
N ALA A 101 7.61 10.03 9.95
CA ALA A 101 7.45 11.12 10.92
C ALA A 101 6.66 10.65 12.13
N SER A 102 7.16 11.01 13.30
CA SER A 102 6.55 10.67 14.58
C SER A 102 6.84 11.77 15.60
N ALA A 103 5.88 12.01 16.48
CA ALA A 103 6.03 12.94 17.60
C ALA A 103 6.32 12.22 18.94
N LEU A 104 5.95 10.93 19.05
CA LEU A 104 6.14 10.14 20.27
C LEU A 104 7.50 9.43 20.25
N ASP A 105 7.64 8.44 19.37
CA ASP A 105 8.84 7.62 19.27
C ASP A 105 9.79 8.16 18.19
N HIS A 106 11.08 7.92 18.38
CA HIS A 106 12.07 8.28 17.39
C HIS A 106 11.91 7.38 16.13
N PRO A 107 12.01 7.93 14.90
CA PRO A 107 11.86 7.14 13.66
C PRO A 107 12.74 5.88 13.61
N ASN A 108 13.97 5.97 14.13
CA ASN A 108 14.88 4.81 14.21
C ASN A 108 14.36 3.68 15.10
N ASP A 109 13.67 3.99 16.20
CA ASP A 109 13.14 2.98 17.11
C ASP A 109 11.99 2.23 16.43
N ILE A 110 11.14 2.95 15.70
CA ILE A 110 10.06 2.36 14.90
C ILE A 110 10.64 1.42 13.83
N LEU A 111 11.74 1.81 13.18
CA LEU A 111 12.42 1.02 12.15
C LEU A 111 13.09 -0.25 12.72
N GLN A 112 13.59 -0.21 13.96
CA GLN A 112 14.18 -1.38 14.63
C GLN A 112 13.12 -2.41 15.04
N GLU A 113 11.89 -1.97 15.31
CA GLU A 113 10.77 -2.83 15.69
C GLU A 113 9.95 -3.38 14.50
N LEU A 114 10.45 -3.26 13.26
CA LEU A 114 9.75 -3.78 12.08
C LEU A 114 9.71 -5.31 12.09
N PRO A 115 8.58 -5.94 11.73
CA PRO A 115 8.45 -7.39 11.73
C PRO A 115 9.27 -8.03 10.60
N ALA A 116 9.80 -9.23 10.86
CA ALA A 116 10.60 -9.97 9.89
C ALA A 116 9.73 -10.58 8.78
N PRO A 117 10.15 -10.53 7.51
CA PRO A 117 9.44 -11.20 6.42
C PRO A 117 9.60 -12.72 6.57
N ILE A 118 8.51 -13.44 6.35
CA ILE A 118 8.51 -14.89 6.19
C ILE A 118 8.99 -15.16 4.77
N LEU A 119 10.27 -15.49 4.65
CA LEU A 119 10.83 -16.00 3.41
C LEU A 119 10.29 -17.41 3.22
N ASP A 120 9.35 -17.58 2.29
CA ASP A 120 8.94 -18.92 1.86
C ASP A 120 10.15 -19.58 1.18
N ASP A 121 10.81 -20.53 1.86
CA ASP A 121 11.79 -21.48 1.30
C ASP A 121 11.14 -22.47 0.32
N ILE A 122 10.26 -21.98 -0.56
CA ILE A 122 9.55 -22.75 -1.59
C ILE A 122 9.64 -22.00 -2.93
N ALA A 123 10.85 -21.63 -3.33
CA ALA A 123 11.14 -21.24 -4.71
C ALA A 123 12.64 -21.39 -5.06
N SER A 124 13.28 -22.47 -4.64
CA SER A 124 14.33 -23.07 -5.48
C SER A 124 13.75 -24.36 -6.06
N PRO A 125 13.52 -24.47 -7.37
CA PRO A 125 13.39 -25.77 -8.00
C PRO A 125 14.80 -26.37 -7.94
N LYS A 126 15.15 -27.02 -6.83
CA LYS A 126 16.20 -28.02 -6.89
C LYS A 126 15.62 -29.11 -7.79
N THR A 127 16.13 -29.15 -9.03
CA THR A 127 16.05 -30.30 -9.91
C THR A 127 16.63 -31.47 -9.12
N VAL A 128 15.77 -32.22 -8.43
CA VAL A 128 16.12 -33.53 -7.90
C VAL A 128 15.77 -34.51 -9.01
N GLU A 129 16.62 -34.56 -10.03
CA GLU A 129 16.74 -35.74 -10.86
C GLU A 129 17.47 -36.82 -10.05
N ASP A 130 16.84 -37.99 -10.00
CA ASP A 130 17.41 -39.32 -9.80
C ASP A 130 18.36 -39.54 -8.62
N GLN A 131 17.81 -39.96 -7.48
CA GLN A 131 18.26 -41.18 -6.78
C GLN A 131 17.10 -41.83 -6.00
N ALA A 132 16.23 -42.56 -6.70
CA ALA A 132 15.36 -43.56 -6.10
C ALA A 132 15.78 -44.95 -6.64
N LYS A 133 16.77 -45.56 -5.97
CA LYS A 133 17.00 -47.01 -6.06
C LYS A 133 16.52 -47.67 -4.77
N SER A 134 15.44 -48.44 -4.94
CA SER A 134 15.01 -49.64 -4.21
C SER A 134 14.91 -49.59 -2.69
N CYS A 135 13.68 -49.71 -2.16
CA CYS A 135 13.25 -50.82 -1.29
C CYS A 135 11.70 -50.88 -1.24
N ASP A 136 11.19 -52.07 -1.60
CA ASP A 136 9.87 -52.73 -1.53
C ASP A 136 8.64 -52.18 -0.74
N PRO A 137 7.43 -52.78 -0.94
CA PRO A 137 6.16 -52.08 -0.97
C PRO A 137 5.25 -52.52 0.19
N GLU A 138 5.54 -52.14 1.43
CA GLU A 138 4.63 -52.42 2.55
C GLU A 138 4.62 -51.28 3.58
N SER A 139 3.89 -50.22 3.29
CA SER A 139 3.22 -49.42 4.33
C SER A 139 1.95 -48.78 3.76
N GLN A 140 1.05 -49.63 3.29
CA GLN A 140 -0.34 -49.26 3.00
C GLN A 140 -1.15 -49.04 4.30
N ASP A 141 -0.74 -48.08 5.13
CA ASP A 141 -1.62 -47.59 6.19
C ASP A 141 -1.46 -46.08 6.41
N ALA A 142 -1.57 -45.34 5.30
CA ALA A 142 -1.98 -43.95 5.36
C ALA A 142 -3.39 -43.90 5.97
N MET A 143 -3.49 -43.40 7.21
CA MET A 143 -4.70 -43.21 8.03
C MET A 143 -6.01 -43.14 7.22
N LYS A 144 -6.79 -44.23 7.28
CA LYS A 144 -8.12 -44.39 6.65
C LYS A 144 -9.22 -43.44 7.14
N ILE A 145 -8.94 -42.58 8.13
CA ILE A 145 -9.96 -41.67 8.70
C ILE A 145 -10.17 -40.43 7.81
N ALA A 146 -9.17 -40.00 7.04
CA ALA A 146 -9.23 -38.77 6.24
C ALA A 146 -9.63 -38.96 4.77
N TRP A 147 -10.16 -40.13 4.37
CA TRP A 147 -10.63 -40.39 2.99
C TRP A 147 -11.67 -39.36 2.52
N ARG A 148 -12.56 -38.90 3.42
CA ARG A 148 -13.61 -37.93 3.07
C ARG A 148 -13.06 -36.55 2.69
N TYR A 149 -11.85 -36.22 3.13
CA TYR A 149 -11.20 -34.94 2.80
C TYR A 149 -10.31 -35.00 1.56
N GLN A 150 -10.07 -36.20 1.01
CA GLN A 150 -9.24 -36.39 -0.19
C GLN A 150 -9.88 -35.78 -1.45
N HIS A 151 -11.21 -35.69 -1.47
CA HIS A 151 -12.01 -35.16 -2.58
C HIS A 151 -12.61 -33.79 -2.28
N LEU A 152 -12.29 -33.16 -1.14
CA LEU A 152 -12.62 -31.74 -1.00
C LEU A 152 -11.88 -31.01 -2.13
N PRO A 153 -12.52 -30.04 -2.81
CA PRO A 153 -11.78 -29.14 -3.66
C PRO A 153 -10.71 -28.55 -2.77
N LYS A 154 -9.44 -28.93 -3.00
CA LYS A 154 -8.30 -28.23 -2.44
C LYS A 154 -8.60 -26.78 -2.79
N VAL A 155 -8.91 -25.96 -1.78
CA VAL A 155 -9.09 -24.53 -2.00
C VAL A 155 -7.79 -24.14 -2.64
N GLN A 156 -7.85 -23.98 -3.95
CA GLN A 156 -6.68 -23.69 -4.74
C GLN A 156 -6.34 -22.27 -4.30
N THR A 157 -5.38 -22.15 -3.40
CA THR A 157 -4.53 -20.97 -3.27
C THR A 157 -3.69 -20.81 -4.56
N ALA A 158 -4.29 -21.09 -5.74
CA ALA A 158 -3.72 -20.91 -7.07
C ALA A 158 -3.63 -19.43 -7.47
N LEU A 159 -3.92 -18.52 -6.53
CA LEU A 159 -3.51 -17.12 -6.60
C LEU A 159 -2.07 -16.90 -6.12
N ALA A 160 -1.40 -17.90 -5.54
CA ALA A 160 -0.03 -17.77 -5.01
C ALA A 160 1.10 -17.91 -6.04
N SER A 161 0.79 -18.20 -7.31
CA SER A 161 1.79 -18.48 -8.36
C SER A 161 2.01 -17.35 -9.38
N SER A 162 1.33 -16.21 -9.21
CA SER A 162 1.80 -14.93 -9.74
C SER A 162 2.69 -14.33 -8.67
N SER A 163 3.96 -13.99 -8.97
CA SER A 163 4.89 -13.23 -8.10
C SER A 163 4.14 -12.50 -6.99
N ARG A 164 4.23 -13.01 -5.75
CA ARG A 164 3.39 -12.57 -4.64
C ARG A 164 3.59 -11.06 -4.46
N PHE A 165 2.50 -10.29 -4.56
CA PHE A 165 2.52 -8.83 -4.55
C PHE A 165 2.89 -8.23 -3.19
N GLY A 166 2.71 -9.00 -2.11
CA GLY A 166 3.12 -8.62 -0.76
C GLY A 166 3.71 -9.82 -0.03
N HIS A 167 4.48 -9.52 0.99
CA HIS A 167 5.13 -10.51 1.84
C HIS A 167 4.27 -10.82 3.06
N TYR A 168 4.53 -11.98 3.67
CA TYR A 168 3.96 -12.29 4.98
C TYR A 168 5.00 -11.95 6.02
N TYR A 169 4.56 -11.56 7.19
CA TYR A 169 5.43 -11.07 8.25
C TYR A 169 5.16 -11.83 9.55
N ASP A 170 6.24 -12.19 10.24
CA ASP A 170 6.18 -12.81 11.55
C ASP A 170 6.34 -11.72 12.62
N VAL A 171 5.26 -11.42 13.35
CA VAL A 171 5.25 -10.40 14.41
C VAL A 171 6.08 -10.83 15.62
N SER A 172 6.37 -12.13 15.77
CA SER A 172 7.18 -12.63 16.87
C SER A 172 8.67 -12.35 16.71
N LYS A 173 9.09 -11.92 15.50
CA LYS A 173 10.50 -11.67 15.16
C LYS A 173 10.66 -10.28 14.57
N THR A 174 11.71 -9.59 14.98
CA THR A 174 12.14 -8.34 14.38
C THR A 174 12.98 -8.61 13.12
N MET A 175 12.87 -7.73 12.14
CA MET A 175 13.68 -7.77 10.92
C MET A 175 15.17 -7.62 11.26
N ASP A 176 16.04 -8.21 10.44
CA ASP A 176 17.49 -8.08 10.60
C ASP A 176 17.91 -6.60 10.48
N PRO A 177 18.63 -6.03 11.46
CA PRO A 177 19.05 -4.64 11.44
C PRO A 177 19.89 -4.28 10.21
N GLU A 178 20.62 -5.22 9.60
CA GLU A 178 21.40 -4.95 8.38
C GLU A 178 20.49 -4.57 7.20
N ILE A 179 19.34 -5.24 7.08
CA ILE A 179 18.35 -4.98 6.03
C ILE A 179 17.70 -3.61 6.26
N CYS A 180 17.35 -3.30 7.51
CA CYS A 180 16.78 -2.01 7.89
C CYS A 180 17.77 -0.86 7.64
N GLN A 181 19.06 -1.04 7.94
CA GLN A 181 20.09 -0.02 7.73
C GLN A 181 20.45 0.18 6.25
N ALA A 182 20.32 -0.87 5.42
CA ALA A 182 20.51 -0.77 3.98
C ALA A 182 19.40 0.04 3.28
N ALA A 183 18.21 0.11 3.87
CA ALA A 183 17.09 0.88 3.33
C ALA A 183 17.30 2.39 3.55
N ARG A 184 17.08 3.18 2.50
CA ARG A 184 17.13 4.64 2.60
C ARG A 184 15.87 5.14 3.31
N CYS A 185 16.05 5.65 4.51
CA CYS A 185 14.98 6.16 5.36
C CYS A 185 15.24 7.63 5.70
N HIS A 186 14.22 8.46 5.53
CA HIS A 186 14.18 9.84 5.98
C HIS A 186 13.32 9.92 7.24
N GLY A 187 13.85 10.50 8.30
CA GLY A 187 13.15 10.67 9.57
C GLY A 187 12.77 12.13 9.80
N PHE A 188 11.60 12.36 10.38
CA PHE A 188 11.25 13.62 11.00
C PHE A 188 10.81 13.35 12.44
N TYR A 189 11.61 13.81 13.39
CA TYR A 189 11.29 13.71 14.81
C TYR A 189 10.97 15.09 15.37
N LEU A 190 9.73 15.26 15.82
CA LEU A 190 9.21 16.57 16.22
C LEU A 190 10.04 17.24 17.35
N PRO A 191 10.41 16.54 18.45
CA PRO A 191 11.15 17.16 19.55
C PRO A 191 12.53 17.73 19.17
N GLU A 192 13.22 17.11 18.21
CA GLU A 192 14.50 17.64 17.71
C GLU A 192 14.30 18.97 16.98
N HIS A 193 13.23 19.08 16.20
CA HIS A 193 12.94 20.27 15.41
C HIS A 193 12.38 21.43 16.25
N SER A 194 11.73 21.15 17.39
CA SER A 194 11.28 22.18 18.33
C SER A 194 12.45 22.85 19.07
N THR A 195 13.57 22.15 19.29
CA THR A 195 14.75 22.73 19.97
C THR A 195 15.59 23.65 19.08
N ALA A 196 15.58 23.44 17.75
CA ALA A 196 16.33 24.24 16.78
C ALA A 196 15.78 25.67 16.61
N VAL A 197 14.55 25.95 17.07
CA VAL A 197 13.90 27.28 16.99
C VAL A 197 14.18 28.14 18.25
N THR A 198 15.14 27.74 19.09
CA THR A 198 15.60 28.58 20.22
C THR A 198 16.65 29.62 19.77
N SER A 199 16.37 30.35 18.68
CA SER A 199 17.06 31.60 18.37
C SER A 199 16.04 32.75 18.45
N PRO A 200 16.17 33.69 19.41
CA PRO A 200 15.18 34.70 19.69
C PRO A 200 15.28 35.84 18.68
N THR A 201 14.88 35.62 17.43
CA THR A 201 14.76 36.69 16.43
C THR A 201 13.74 36.30 15.36
N ALA A 202 12.46 36.52 15.65
CA ALA A 202 11.48 37.02 14.70
C ALA A 202 10.12 37.21 15.41
N THR A 203 9.92 38.40 15.97
CA THR A 203 8.58 38.99 16.06
C THR A 203 8.00 39.12 14.66
N THR A 204 7.12 38.21 14.26
CA THR A 204 6.09 38.51 13.27
C THR A 204 4.75 38.10 13.84
N SER A 205 4.05 39.09 14.41
CA SER A 205 2.64 39.03 14.77
C SER A 205 1.78 38.95 13.51
N GLY A 206 1.72 37.77 12.90
CA GLY A 206 0.69 37.37 11.95
C GLY A 206 0.17 36.02 12.41
N GLN A 207 -1.15 35.90 12.63
CA GLN A 207 -1.77 34.61 12.92
C GLN A 207 -1.51 33.69 11.71
N SER A 208 -0.55 32.78 11.79
CA SER A 208 -0.40 31.74 10.78
C SER A 208 -1.67 30.87 10.84
N PRO A 209 -2.24 30.49 9.70
CA PRO A 209 -3.47 29.68 9.69
C PRO A 209 -3.25 28.24 10.21
N MET A 210 -2.01 27.87 10.55
CA MET A 210 -1.59 26.53 10.92
C MET A 210 -0.41 26.58 11.91
N PRO A 211 -0.32 25.63 12.87
CA PRO A 211 0.86 25.42 13.72
C PRO A 211 2.14 25.25 12.91
N GLU A 212 3.25 25.75 13.48
CA GLU A 212 4.58 25.73 12.86
C GLU A 212 5.11 24.30 12.62
N THR A 213 4.66 23.36 13.44
CA THR A 213 4.99 21.93 13.37
C THR A 213 4.57 21.30 12.04
N TYR A 214 3.30 21.47 11.64
CA TYR A 214 2.78 20.96 10.38
C TYR A 214 3.43 21.64 9.17
N SER A 215 3.76 22.94 9.25
CA SER A 215 4.44 23.63 8.15
C SER A 215 5.88 23.15 7.98
N SER A 216 6.58 22.94 9.09
CA SER A 216 7.94 22.39 9.08
C SER A 216 7.95 20.97 8.50
N LEU A 217 6.98 20.14 8.89
CA LEU A 217 6.80 18.80 8.34
C LEU A 217 6.52 18.83 6.82
N LEU A 218 5.61 19.69 6.34
CA LEU A 218 5.34 19.82 4.90
C LEU A 218 6.56 20.30 4.13
N ASN A 219 7.28 21.29 4.64
CA ASN A 219 8.47 21.82 4.00
C ASN A 219 9.56 20.74 3.91
N ASN A 220 9.78 19.98 4.98
CA ASN A 220 10.75 18.88 4.99
C ASN A 220 10.35 17.76 4.01
N LEU A 221 9.07 17.39 3.97
CA LEU A 221 8.54 16.42 3.00
C LEU A 221 8.76 16.90 1.57
N GLN A 222 8.45 18.17 1.27
CA GLN A 222 8.62 18.76 -0.05
C GLN A 222 10.10 18.76 -0.45
N GLU A 223 11.01 19.09 0.48
CA GLU A 223 12.45 19.07 0.26
C GLU A 223 12.93 17.66 -0.09
N VAL A 224 12.50 16.63 0.66
CA VAL A 224 12.87 15.23 0.38
C VAL A 224 12.33 14.78 -0.98
N ILE A 225 11.06 15.07 -1.28
CA ILE A 225 10.42 14.72 -2.56
C ILE A 225 11.18 15.33 -3.74
N HIS A 226 11.59 16.60 -3.61
CA HIS A 226 12.31 17.31 -4.65
C HIS A 226 13.77 16.83 -4.77
N ARG A 227 14.48 16.71 -3.65
CA ARG A 227 15.90 16.31 -3.59
C ARG A 227 16.12 14.93 -4.18
N GLU A 228 15.25 13.97 -3.86
CA GLU A 228 15.34 12.59 -4.35
C GLU A 228 14.64 12.40 -5.70
N GLY A 229 14.03 13.44 -6.27
CA GLY A 229 13.47 13.45 -7.63
C GLY A 229 12.17 12.66 -7.80
N PHE A 230 11.36 12.52 -6.75
CA PHE A 230 10.07 11.80 -6.82
C PHE A 230 9.00 12.60 -7.57
N ASP A 231 9.12 13.92 -7.66
CA ASP A 231 8.23 14.81 -8.42
C ASP A 231 8.51 14.85 -9.94
N GLY A 232 9.59 14.19 -10.38
CA GLY A 232 10.02 14.17 -11.78
C GLY A 232 10.77 15.42 -12.25
N SER A 233 11.03 16.39 -11.36
CA SER A 233 11.82 17.59 -11.67
C SER A 233 13.31 17.27 -11.85
N VAL A 234 13.83 16.35 -11.03
CA VAL A 234 15.19 15.83 -11.08
C VAL A 234 15.14 14.33 -11.39
N PRO A 235 15.95 13.81 -12.32
CA PRO A 235 16.03 12.37 -12.56
C PRO A 235 16.60 11.65 -11.33
N GLN A 236 15.93 10.58 -10.89
CA GLN A 236 16.38 9.78 -9.76
C GLN A 236 17.76 9.15 -10.04
N THR A 237 18.61 9.11 -9.01
CA THR A 237 20.06 8.87 -9.14
C THR A 237 20.46 7.47 -9.63
N LYS A 238 19.63 6.43 -9.41
CA LYS A 238 19.91 5.04 -9.80
C LYS A 238 18.86 4.49 -10.77
N SER A 239 17.65 4.30 -10.26
CA SER A 239 16.50 3.73 -10.95
C SER A 239 15.24 4.37 -10.40
N ARG A 240 14.12 4.23 -11.13
CA ARG A 240 12.84 4.72 -10.62
C ARG A 240 12.47 3.99 -9.33
N ASN A 241 12.19 4.74 -8.28
CA ASN A 241 11.78 4.24 -6.97
C ASN A 241 10.51 4.97 -6.51
N ILE A 242 9.89 4.46 -5.45
CA ILE A 242 8.72 5.05 -4.80
C ILE A 242 9.06 5.43 -3.37
N LEU A 243 8.51 6.57 -2.94
CA LEU A 243 8.57 7.03 -1.56
C LEU A 243 7.34 6.55 -0.78
N ARG A 244 7.55 5.81 0.30
CA ARG A 244 6.49 5.42 1.24
C ARG A 244 6.57 6.32 2.47
N ILE A 245 5.54 7.13 2.65
CA ILE A 245 5.45 8.12 3.72
C ILE A 245 4.58 7.54 4.82
N GLY A 246 5.15 7.30 5.99
CA GLY A 246 4.44 6.93 7.21
C GLY A 246 4.42 8.09 8.19
N LEU A 247 3.24 8.65 8.47
CA LEU A 247 3.06 9.67 9.52
C LEU A 247 2.28 9.06 10.69
N HIS A 248 2.90 9.08 11.88
CA HIS A 248 2.34 8.47 13.07
C HIS A 248 1.59 9.50 13.95
N SER A 249 0.35 9.17 14.32
CA SER A 249 -0.48 9.86 15.30
C SER A 249 -0.63 11.35 15.04
N LEU A 250 -0.91 11.72 13.78
CA LEU A 250 -1.18 13.12 13.41
C LEU A 250 -2.44 13.62 14.11
N GLY A 251 -2.41 14.87 14.58
CA GLY A 251 -3.50 15.46 15.35
C GLY A 251 -3.52 15.07 16.83
N SER A 252 -2.60 14.20 17.27
CA SER A 252 -2.33 14.00 18.70
C SER A 252 -1.85 15.30 19.35
N ALA A 253 -2.06 15.44 20.65
CA ALA A 253 -1.60 16.60 21.44
C ALA A 253 -0.08 16.84 21.34
N LEU A 254 0.68 15.81 20.94
CA LEU A 254 2.12 15.91 20.73
C LEU A 254 2.49 16.77 19.52
N TRP A 255 1.60 16.97 18.54
CA TRP A 255 1.84 17.77 17.33
C TRP A 255 1.62 19.28 17.53
N ASP A 256 1.61 19.75 18.78
CA ASP A 256 1.24 21.12 19.17
C ASP A 256 -0.15 21.53 18.65
N ASP A 257 -1.09 20.59 18.68
CA ASP A 257 -2.46 20.78 18.23
C ASP A 257 -3.46 20.49 19.35
N ASP A 258 -4.54 21.27 19.43
CA ASP A 258 -5.56 21.15 20.49
C ASP A 258 -6.78 20.32 20.06
N LEU A 259 -6.72 19.67 18.90
CA LEU A 259 -7.80 18.82 18.35
C LEU A 259 -8.29 17.72 19.30
N CYS A 260 -7.38 17.07 20.01
CA CYS A 260 -7.71 16.00 20.96
C CYS A 260 -8.13 16.55 22.34
N CYS A 261 -7.89 17.84 22.61
CA CYS A 261 -8.04 18.42 23.94
C CYS A 261 -9.30 19.30 24.08
N ARG A 262 -9.86 19.79 22.96
CA ARG A 262 -10.96 20.77 22.96
C ARG A 262 -11.98 20.46 21.86
N GLU A 263 -13.26 20.70 22.13
CA GLU A 263 -14.32 20.58 21.12
C GLU A 263 -14.21 21.64 20.01
N ASN A 264 -13.77 22.85 20.39
CA ASN A 264 -13.50 23.98 19.51
C ASN A 264 -11.99 24.30 19.54
N PRO A 265 -11.19 23.60 18.74
CA PRO A 265 -9.75 23.83 18.64
C PRO A 265 -9.44 25.21 18.07
N SER A 266 -8.35 25.81 18.55
CA SER A 266 -7.88 27.14 18.16
C SER A 266 -7.49 27.17 16.68
N HIS A 267 -6.97 26.05 16.16
CA HIS A 267 -6.63 25.85 14.76
C HIS A 267 -7.38 24.65 14.17
N GLY A 268 -8.71 24.60 14.27
CA GLY A 268 -9.50 23.46 13.79
C GLY A 268 -9.33 23.09 12.31
N HIS A 269 -8.76 23.97 11.48
CA HIS A 269 -8.47 23.72 10.08
C HIS A 269 -7.01 23.32 9.79
N ALA A 270 -6.13 23.32 10.79
CA ALA A 270 -4.70 23.05 10.63
C ALA A 270 -4.43 21.70 9.99
N LEU A 271 -4.89 20.62 10.64
CA LEU A 271 -4.70 19.26 10.13
C LEU A 271 -5.34 19.07 8.75
N THR A 272 -6.53 19.62 8.52
CA THR A 272 -7.17 19.53 7.19
C THR A 272 -6.40 20.28 6.11
N THR A 273 -5.80 21.44 6.44
CA THR A 273 -4.94 22.21 5.53
C THR A 273 -3.65 21.44 5.24
N PHE A 274 -3.05 20.84 6.28
CA PHE A 274 -1.90 19.97 6.15
C PHE A 274 -2.18 18.79 5.21
N LEU A 275 -3.27 18.05 5.44
CA LEU A 275 -3.66 16.90 4.61
C LEU A 275 -3.97 17.31 3.17
N TYR A 276 -4.56 18.48 2.97
CA TYR A 276 -4.78 19.03 1.63
C TYR A 276 -3.45 19.29 0.90
N GLY A 277 -2.48 19.91 1.58
CA GLY A 277 -1.12 20.11 1.05
C GLY A 277 -0.42 18.78 0.76
N LEU A 278 -0.44 17.84 1.70
CA LEU A 278 0.11 16.51 1.54
C LEU A 278 -0.48 15.78 0.32
N ARG A 279 -1.80 15.82 0.17
CA ARG A 279 -2.50 15.21 -0.96
C ARG A 279 -2.08 15.82 -2.30
N ALA A 280 -1.86 17.13 -2.34
CA ALA A 280 -1.36 17.80 -3.54
C ALA A 280 0.05 17.30 -3.93
N MET A 281 0.96 17.21 -2.94
CA MET A 281 2.33 16.70 -3.17
C MET A 281 2.34 15.24 -3.62
N LEU A 282 1.49 14.39 -3.03
CA LEU A 282 1.37 12.97 -3.42
C LEU A 282 0.91 12.84 -4.87
N ARG A 283 -0.07 13.64 -5.31
CA ARG A 283 -0.59 13.60 -6.69
C ARG A 283 0.43 14.03 -7.74
N SER A 284 1.45 14.78 -7.35
CA SER A 284 2.54 15.23 -8.23
C SER A 284 3.84 14.44 -8.05
N SER A 285 3.85 13.35 -7.27
CA SER A 285 5.07 12.56 -7.01
C SER A 285 4.84 11.06 -7.04
N LEU A 286 5.93 10.29 -7.21
CA LEU A 286 5.93 8.83 -7.07
C LEU A 286 5.95 8.41 -5.60
N SER A 287 4.90 8.80 -4.86
CA SER A 287 4.82 8.63 -3.41
C SER A 287 3.49 8.05 -2.97
N VAL A 288 3.46 7.34 -1.84
CA VAL A 288 2.23 6.85 -1.18
C VAL A 288 2.32 7.18 0.30
N ALA A 289 1.25 7.73 0.88
CA ALA A 289 1.23 8.05 2.30
C ALA A 289 0.23 7.18 3.08
N VAL A 290 0.67 6.77 4.27
CA VAL A 290 -0.16 6.20 5.33
C VAL A 290 -0.08 7.12 6.53
N VAL A 291 -1.24 7.55 7.02
CA VAL A 291 -1.36 8.44 8.16
C VAL A 291 -2.22 7.76 9.22
N THR A 292 -1.75 7.78 10.45
CA THR A 292 -2.54 7.34 11.62
C THR A 292 -3.05 8.57 12.37
N VAL A 293 -4.31 8.54 12.81
CA VAL A 293 -4.96 9.64 13.55
C VAL A 293 -5.73 9.06 14.74
N PRO A 294 -5.57 9.60 15.97
CA PRO A 294 -6.31 9.19 17.16
C PRO A 294 -7.78 9.64 17.11
N SER A 295 -8.59 9.01 16.25
CA SER A 295 -10.00 9.40 16.07
C SER A 295 -10.83 9.28 17.34
N HIS A 296 -10.47 8.35 18.23
CA HIS A 296 -11.13 8.14 19.52
C HIS A 296 -10.94 9.32 20.51
N LEU A 297 -9.95 10.18 20.29
CA LEU A 297 -9.73 11.40 21.08
C LEU A 297 -10.37 12.65 20.45
N ILE A 298 -10.66 12.61 19.15
CA ILE A 298 -11.25 13.74 18.42
C ILE A 298 -12.77 13.70 18.56
N GLN A 299 -13.31 14.53 19.46
CA GLN A 299 -14.75 14.57 19.75
C GLN A 299 -15.57 15.18 18.60
N ASN A 300 -14.98 16.10 17.84
CA ASN A 300 -15.66 16.80 16.76
C ASN A 300 -15.85 15.89 15.53
N ARG A 301 -17.05 15.31 15.39
CA ARG A 301 -17.39 14.43 14.26
C ARG A 301 -17.33 15.11 12.90
N ALA A 302 -17.67 16.40 12.81
CA ALA A 302 -17.62 17.13 11.54
C ALA A 302 -16.17 17.27 11.04
N LEU A 303 -15.25 17.53 11.96
CA LEU A 303 -13.82 17.56 11.68
C LEU A 303 -13.30 16.19 11.22
N MET A 304 -13.62 15.12 11.95
CA MET A 304 -13.23 13.75 11.51
C MET A 304 -13.81 13.40 10.14
N GLY A 305 -15.04 13.83 9.85
CA GLY A 305 -15.63 13.70 8.52
C GLY A 305 -14.85 14.47 7.44
N ASN A 306 -14.35 15.67 7.74
CA ASN A 306 -13.49 16.43 6.81
C ASN A 306 -12.15 15.72 6.58
N ILE A 307 -11.50 15.23 7.64
CA ILE A 307 -10.24 14.48 7.56
C ILE A 307 -10.41 13.24 6.67
N THR A 308 -11.48 12.48 6.91
CA THR A 308 -11.82 11.28 6.13
C THR A 308 -12.00 11.60 4.65
N ARG A 309 -12.74 12.67 4.32
CA ARG A 309 -12.99 13.10 2.93
C ARG A 309 -11.76 13.59 2.18
N LEU A 310 -10.74 14.07 2.90
CA LEU A 310 -9.48 14.51 2.29
C LEU A 310 -8.58 13.34 1.93
N CYS A 311 -8.77 12.18 2.56
CA CYS A 311 -8.01 10.97 2.28
C CYS A 311 -8.64 10.20 1.13
N ASP A 312 -7.83 9.48 0.35
CA ASP A 312 -8.33 8.71 -0.80
C ASP A 312 -8.89 7.36 -0.33
N THR A 313 -8.35 6.82 0.76
CA THR A 313 -8.88 5.65 1.47
C THR A 313 -8.83 5.91 2.96
N ALA A 314 -9.88 5.54 3.68
CA ALA A 314 -9.90 5.57 5.14
C ALA A 314 -10.27 4.19 5.69
N ILE A 315 -9.70 3.81 6.84
CA ILE A 315 -9.98 2.56 7.55
C ILE A 315 -10.09 2.89 9.03
N ALA A 316 -11.17 2.44 9.66
CA ALA A 316 -11.30 2.48 11.11
C ALA A 316 -10.90 1.14 11.74
N LEU A 317 -10.24 1.20 12.90
CA LEU A 317 -9.90 0.00 13.68
C LEU A 317 -10.70 0.01 14.98
N GLU A 318 -11.49 -1.04 15.21
CA GLU A 318 -12.22 -1.22 16.47
C GLU A 318 -11.66 -2.44 17.19
N SER A 319 -11.02 -2.24 18.34
CA SER A 319 -10.61 -3.37 19.18
C SER A 319 -11.80 -3.87 20.01
N PHE A 320 -11.95 -5.19 20.11
CA PHE A 320 -12.90 -5.76 21.05
C PHE A 320 -12.47 -5.60 22.52
N ARG A 321 -11.16 -5.45 22.79
CA ARG A 321 -10.66 -5.29 24.17
C ARG A 321 -11.20 -4.01 24.78
N GLY A 322 -11.97 -4.15 25.86
CA GLY A 322 -12.63 -3.04 26.55
C GLY A 322 -13.93 -2.57 25.90
N SER A 323 -14.53 -3.39 25.01
CA SER A 323 -15.87 -3.15 24.46
C SER A 323 -16.89 -4.10 25.09
N GLU A 324 -18.18 -3.74 25.07
CA GLU A 324 -19.26 -4.62 25.54
C GLU A 324 -19.29 -5.97 24.79
N ARG A 325 -18.75 -6.00 23.57
CA ARG A 325 -18.68 -7.19 22.71
C ARG A 325 -17.64 -8.23 23.15
N GLU A 326 -16.69 -7.86 24.02
CA GLU A 326 -15.72 -8.78 24.62
C GLU A 326 -16.41 -9.89 25.43
N THR A 327 -17.56 -9.56 26.02
CA THR A 327 -18.33 -10.48 26.86
C THR A 327 -19.20 -11.46 26.08
N ASN A 328 -19.32 -11.30 24.76
CA ASN A 328 -20.22 -12.11 23.95
C ASN A 328 -19.56 -13.46 23.58
N PRO A 329 -20.14 -14.60 23.98
CA PRO A 329 -19.57 -15.92 23.75
C PRO A 329 -19.44 -16.30 22.27
N LEU A 330 -20.12 -15.61 21.35
CA LEU A 330 -19.94 -15.80 19.89
C LEU A 330 -18.58 -15.33 19.38
N TYR A 331 -17.91 -14.41 20.08
CA TYR A 331 -16.63 -13.85 19.67
C TYR A 331 -15.45 -14.42 20.46
N LYS A 332 -15.64 -15.51 21.20
CA LYS A 332 -14.62 -16.09 22.08
C LYS A 332 -13.35 -16.54 21.34
N ASP A 333 -13.52 -17.04 20.12
CA ASP A 333 -12.41 -17.47 19.24
C ASP A 333 -11.90 -16.32 18.35
N TYR A 334 -12.68 -15.25 18.24
CA TYR A 334 -12.31 -14.03 17.54
C TYR A 334 -11.72 -13.05 18.54
N THR A 335 -10.40 -13.13 18.72
CA THR A 335 -9.70 -12.14 19.55
C THR A 335 -9.99 -10.70 19.07
N ARG A 336 -10.37 -10.49 17.79
CA ARG A 336 -10.41 -9.19 17.08
C ARG A 336 -11.39 -9.22 15.88
N CYS A 337 -12.20 -8.17 15.68
CA CYS A 337 -12.78 -7.82 14.37
C CYS A 337 -12.13 -6.53 13.91
N VAL A 338 -11.63 -6.49 12.69
CA VAL A 338 -11.27 -5.23 12.04
C VAL A 338 -12.52 -4.71 11.34
N CYS A 339 -13.16 -3.67 11.88
CA CYS A 339 -14.24 -2.99 11.18
C CYS A 339 -13.65 -2.11 10.06
N VAL A 340 -13.29 -2.72 8.94
CA VAL A 340 -12.74 -1.96 7.81
C VAL A 340 -13.87 -1.17 7.13
N CYS A 341 -14.18 0.02 7.65
CA CYS A 341 -14.97 1.00 6.91
C CYS A 341 -14.08 1.62 5.83
N VAL A 342 -13.97 0.96 4.67
CA VAL A 342 -13.26 1.53 3.52
C VAL A 342 -14.11 2.64 2.91
N CYS A 343 -13.80 3.89 3.23
CA CYS A 343 -14.29 5.01 2.42
C CYS A 343 -13.26 5.25 1.32
N VAL A 344 -13.53 4.75 0.10
CA VAL A 344 -12.74 5.12 -1.08
C VAL A 344 -13.32 6.42 -1.63
N CYS A 345 -12.67 7.55 -1.37
CA CYS A 345 -13.01 8.80 -2.02
C CYS A 345 -12.52 8.75 -3.47
N VAL A 346 -13.31 8.14 -4.36
CA VAL A 346 -13.03 8.17 -5.80
C VAL A 346 -13.01 9.62 -6.25
N CYS A 347 -11.83 10.12 -6.59
CA CYS A 347 -11.63 11.48 -7.06
C CYS A 347 -12.48 11.70 -8.32
N GLU A 348 -13.34 12.72 -8.32
CA GLU A 348 -14.28 13.04 -9.41
C GLU A 348 -13.65 13.14 -10.81
N ARG A 349 -12.32 13.27 -10.97
CA ARG A 349 -11.67 13.24 -12.29
C ARG A 349 -11.96 11.95 -13.07
N GLU A 350 -11.99 10.80 -12.41
CA GLU A 350 -12.34 9.54 -13.07
C GLU A 350 -13.84 9.47 -13.43
N ILE A 351 -14.71 10.11 -12.65
CA ILE A 351 -16.15 10.20 -12.93
C ILE A 351 -16.41 11.15 -14.11
N VAL A 352 -15.67 12.26 -14.20
CA VAL A 352 -15.76 13.22 -15.30
C VAL A 352 -15.18 12.63 -16.59
N GLU A 353 -14.09 11.87 -16.54
CA GLU A 353 -13.55 11.15 -17.71
C GLU A 353 -14.43 9.94 -18.11
N ALA A 354 -14.93 9.14 -17.17
CA ALA A 354 -15.86 8.05 -17.46
C ALA A 354 -17.21 8.57 -17.99
N GLY A 355 -17.67 9.72 -17.48
CA GLY A 355 -18.83 10.45 -17.97
C GLY A 355 -18.63 11.03 -19.37
N ARG A 356 -17.42 11.52 -19.70
CA ARG A 356 -17.05 11.91 -21.08
C ARG A 356 -16.94 10.72 -22.03
N LEU A 357 -16.59 9.54 -21.53
CA LEU A 357 -16.41 8.31 -22.31
C LEU A 357 -17.65 7.40 -22.35
N GLY A 358 -18.79 7.84 -21.77
CA GLY A 358 -20.05 7.10 -21.80
C GLY A 358 -20.01 5.73 -21.13
N ARG A 359 -19.06 5.48 -20.22
CA ARG A 359 -18.97 4.21 -19.48
C ARG A 359 -19.78 4.29 -18.20
N GLN A 360 -20.67 3.32 -18.00
CA GLN A 360 -21.48 3.18 -16.78
C GLN A 360 -20.58 3.17 -15.53
N ALA A 361 -20.86 4.06 -14.59
CA ALA A 361 -20.19 4.08 -13.29
C ALA A 361 -20.37 2.73 -12.59
N PRO A 362 -19.33 2.15 -11.98
CA PRO A 362 -19.44 0.86 -11.32
C PRO A 362 -20.42 0.94 -10.14
N HIS A 363 -21.32 -0.03 -10.05
CA HIS A 363 -22.43 -0.13 -9.10
C HIS A 363 -22.05 0.06 -7.62
N ARG A 364 -20.76 -0.09 -7.26
CA ARG A 364 -20.22 0.16 -5.91
C ARG A 364 -20.16 1.64 -5.53
N ALA A 365 -19.97 2.56 -6.49
CA ALA A 365 -19.95 4.00 -6.22
C ALA A 365 -21.34 4.53 -5.81
N ALA A 366 -22.41 3.93 -6.34
CA ALA A 366 -23.79 4.33 -6.03
C ALA A 366 -24.23 3.92 -4.60
N GLN A 367 -23.61 2.88 -4.02
CA GLN A 367 -23.90 2.48 -2.63
C GLN A 367 -23.16 3.33 -1.60
N ALA A 368 -21.98 3.87 -1.91
CA ALA A 368 -21.25 4.76 -1.00
C ALA A 368 -21.95 6.11 -0.80
N VAL A 369 -22.64 6.63 -1.83
CA VAL A 369 -23.37 7.91 -1.75
C VAL A 369 -24.67 7.81 -0.92
N ARG A 370 -25.21 6.60 -0.72
CA ARG A 370 -26.44 6.41 0.07
C ARG A 370 -26.20 6.18 1.57
N ALA A 371 -24.95 6.12 2.01
CA ALA A 371 -24.59 5.86 3.41
C ALA A 371 -23.82 7.02 4.08
N CYS A 372 -23.77 8.19 3.44
CA CYS A 372 -23.32 9.45 4.05
C CYS A 372 -24.49 10.22 4.65
#